data_AF-A0A225UK67-F1
#
_entry.id   AF-A0A225UK67-F1
#
_cell.length_a   1.000
_cell.length_b   1.000
_cell.length_c   1.000
_cell.angle_alpha   90.00
_cell.angle_beta   90.00
_cell.angle_gamma   90.00
#
_symmetry.space_group_name_H-M   'P 1'
#
loop_
_entity.id
_entity.type
_entity.pdbx_description
1 polymer ?
#
loop_
_entity_poly.entity_id
_entity_poly.type
_entity_poly.pdbx_seq_one_letter_code
_entity_poly.pdbx_strand_id
1 'polypeptide(L)' 'MDMFGFMDDVTLNIYLWMRWIIQRNLSVSEVENKLTREVVTIKPIAVWTLNTFMWYVACKVGQKLATEMG' A
#
# COMPACT_ATOMS: atom_id res chain seq x y z
N MET A 1 14.98 16.11 -3.02
CA MET A 1 15.29 15.04 -3.99
C MET A 1 14.18 14.01 -3.81
N ASP A 2 13.13 14.14 -4.61
CA ASP A 2 11.93 13.32 -4.48
C ASP A 2 12.23 11.88 -4.85
N MET A 3 12.30 11.01 -3.83
CA MET A 3 12.54 9.58 -3.99
C MET A 3 11.49 8.89 -4.88
N PHE A 4 10.38 9.58 -5.17
CA PHE A 4 9.22 9.07 -5.91
C PHE A 4 8.83 9.92 -7.13
N GLY A 5 9.71 10.78 -7.65
CA GLY A 5 9.36 11.73 -8.74
C GLY A 5 8.84 11.12 -10.07
N PHE A 6 8.87 9.79 -10.22
CA PHE A 6 8.29 9.06 -11.35
C PHE A 6 6.90 8.45 -11.04
N MET A 7 6.53 8.31 -9.76
CA MET A 7 5.27 7.69 -9.35
C MET A 7 4.16 8.74 -9.25
N ASP A 8 2.97 8.40 -9.74
CA ASP A 8 1.80 9.23 -9.54
C ASP A 8 1.37 9.24 -8.06
N ASP A 9 0.63 10.28 -7.67
CA ASP A 9 0.19 10.49 -6.28
C ASP A 9 -0.64 9.33 -5.74
N VAL A 10 -1.41 8.63 -6.58
CA VAL A 10 -2.25 7.51 -6.15
C VAL A 10 -1.36 6.31 -5.79
N THR A 11 -0.40 5.99 -6.66
CA THR A 11 0.59 4.94 -6.42
C THR A 11 1.40 5.20 -5.15
N LEU A 12 1.89 6.43 -4.97
CA LEU A 12 2.62 6.83 -3.77
C LEU A 12 1.75 6.67 -2.51
N ASN A 13 0.51 7.13 -2.57
CA ASN A 13 -0.41 7.06 -1.44
C ASN A 13 -0.71 5.61 -1.00
N ILE A 14 -0.95 4.72 -1.97
CA ILE A 14 -1.16 3.29 -1.70
C ILE A 14 0.08 2.67 -1.06
N TYR A 15 1.27 2.96 -1.59
CA TYR A 15 2.54 2.47 -1.05
C TYR A 15 2.75 2.92 0.40
N LEU A 16 2.48 4.18 0.72
CA LEU A 16 2.60 4.72 2.08
C LEU A 16 1.66 4.00 3.05
N TRP A 17 0.42 3.74 2.66
CA TRP A 17 -0.53 2.96 3.46
C TRP A 17 -0.07 1.53 3.70
N MET A 18 0.38 0.82 2.65
CA MET A 18 0.90 -0.54 2.78
C MET A 18 2.10 -0.57 3.72
N ARG A 19 3.06 0.32 3.51
CA ARG A 19 4.27 0.42 4.32
C ARG A 19 3.92 0.67 5.78
N TRP A 20 3.00 1.59 6.06
CA TRP A 20 2.60 1.90 7.43
C TRP A 20 1.96 0.70 8.13
N ILE A 21 1.03 0.01 7.48
CA ILE A 21 0.38 -1.20 8.02
C ILE A 21 1.40 -2.30 8.29
N ILE A 22 2.28 -2.59 7.33
CA ILE A 22 3.26 -3.68 7.44
C ILE A 22 4.30 -3.36 8.52
N GLN A 23 4.86 -2.15 8.53
CA GLN A 23 5.91 -1.78 9.49
C GLN A 23 5.42 -1.71 10.94
N ARG A 24 4.15 -1.38 11.15
CA ARG A 24 3.54 -1.28 12.49
C ARG A 24 2.75 -2.53 12.88
N ASN A 25 2.68 -3.53 11.99
CA ASN A 25 1.90 -4.75 12.17
C ASN A 25 0.44 -4.47 12.56
N LEU A 26 -0.21 -3.56 11.82
CA LEU A 26 -1.58 -3.13 12.09
C LEU A 26 -2.59 -3.92 11.25
N SER A 27 -3.85 -3.91 11.70
CA SER A 27 -4.95 -4.42 10.87
C SER A 27 -5.17 -3.51 9.66
N VAL A 28 -5.50 -4.09 8.51
CA VAL A 28 -5.85 -3.34 7.29
C VAL A 28 -7.05 -2.41 7.54
N SER A 29 -7.94 -2.75 8.48
CA SER A 29 -9.08 -1.90 8.87
C SER A 29 -8.67 -0.52 9.37
N GLU A 30 -7.42 -0.34 9.81
CA GLU A 30 -6.93 0.94 10.32
C GLU A 30 -6.94 2.06 9.29
N VAL A 31 -6.89 1.76 7.98
CA VAL A 31 -6.99 2.81 6.94
C VAL A 31 -8.36 3.49 6.88
N GLU A 32 -9.39 2.82 7.41
CA GLU A 32 -10.75 3.36 7.53
C GLU A 32 -11.09 3.82 8.95
N ASN A 33 -10.21 3.57 9.92
CA ASN A 33 -10.40 4.01 11.29
C ASN A 33 -10.39 5.55 11.36
N LYS A 34 -11.41 6.12 12.00
CA LYS A 34 -11.60 7.58 12.10
C LYS A 34 -10.44 8.26 12.83
N LEU A 35 -10.00 7.70 13.95
CA LEU A 35 -8.88 8.25 14.73
C LEU A 35 -7.58 8.18 13.94
N THR A 36 -7.37 7.08 13.22
CA THR A 36 -6.19 6.93 12.36
C THR A 36 -6.19 7.97 11.25
N ARG A 37 -7.34 8.27 10.64
CA ARG A 37 -7.46 9.32 9.61
C ARG A 37 -7.25 10.74 10.14
N GLU A 38 -7.49 10.99 11.42
CA GLU A 38 -7.24 12.28 12.06
C GLU A 38 -5.76 12.50 12.35
N VAL A 39 -5.02 11.44 12.64
CA VAL A 39 -3.61 11.50 13.06
C VAL A 39 -2.65 11.27 11.90
N VAL A 40 -3.04 10.47 10.91
CA VAL A 40 -2.20 10.11 9.76
C VAL A 40 -2.38 11.12 8.64
N THR A 41 -1.27 11.66 8.14
CA THR A 41 -1.24 12.67 7.06
C THR A 41 -1.36 12.07 5.64
N ILE A 42 -1.47 10.74 5.54
CA ILE A 42 -1.62 10.01 4.27
C ILE A 42 -3.07 10.17 3.80
N LYS A 43 -3.29 10.43 2.50
CA LYS A 43 -4.64 10.66 1.95
C LYS A 43 -5.50 9.42 2.18
N PRO A 44 -6.71 9.56 2.77
CA PRO A 44 -7.55 8.42 3.09
C PRO A 44 -7.85 7.54 1.87
N ILE A 45 -7.75 6.23 2.08
CA ILE A 45 -8.21 5.22 1.12
C ILE A 45 -9.20 4.30 1.80
N ALA A 46 -9.88 3.50 0.98
CA ALA A 46 -10.78 2.48 1.46
C ALA A 46 -10.05 1.14 1.57
N VAL A 47 -10.47 0.29 2.51
CA VAL A 47 -9.83 -0.99 2.83
C VAL A 47 -9.80 -1.91 1.61
N TRP A 48 -10.89 -1.97 0.85
CA TRP A 48 -10.98 -2.76 -0.38
C TRP A 48 -9.93 -2.35 -1.43
N THR A 49 -9.66 -1.05 -1.56
CA THR A 49 -8.61 -0.53 -2.45
C THR A 49 -7.26 -1.07 -2.02
N LEU A 50 -6.92 -0.93 -0.74
CA LEU A 50 -5.63 -1.39 -0.23
C LEU A 50 -5.45 -2.91 -0.41
N ASN A 51 -6.46 -3.70 -0.07
CA ASN A 51 -6.44 -5.16 -0.25
C ASN A 51 -6.24 -5.56 -1.72
N THR A 52 -6.94 -4.90 -2.63
CA THR A 52 -6.84 -5.18 -4.08
C THR A 52 -5.41 -4.96 -4.57
N PHE A 53 -4.79 -3.84 -4.19
CA PHE A 53 -3.41 -3.55 -4.57
C PHE A 53 -2.41 -4.49 -3.90
N MET A 54 -2.61 -4.86 -2.62
CA MET A 54 -1.72 -5.81 -1.93
C MET A 54 -1.72 -7.16 -2.65
N TRP A 55 -2.92 -7.65 -3.00
CA TRP A 55 -3.08 -8.88 -3.77
C TRP A 55 -2.43 -8.77 -5.16
N TYR A 56 -2.67 -7.66 -5.87
CA TYR A 56 -2.08 -7.42 -7.19
C TYR A 56 -0.54 -7.45 -7.15
N VAL A 57 0.07 -6.76 -6.18
CA VAL A 57 1.53 -6.75 -6.01
C VAL A 57 2.05 -8.16 -5.70
N ALA A 58 1.42 -8.88 -4.78
CA ALA A 58 1.80 -10.25 -4.45
C ALA A 58 1.74 -11.17 -5.67
N CYS A 59 0.68 -11.09 -6.47
CA CYS A 59 0.54 -11.85 -7.71
C CYS A 59 1.62 -11.49 -8.74
N LYS A 60 1.89 -10.19 -8.94
CA LYS A 60 2.91 -9.74 -9.91
C LYS A 60 4.31 -10.16 -9.52
N VAL A 61 4.66 -10.03 -8.24
CA VAL A 61 5.93 -10.51 -7.71
C VAL A 61 6.03 -12.02 -7.89
N GLY A 62 4.99 -12.78 -7.54
CA GLY A 62 4.94 -14.23 -7.75
C GLY A 62 5.14 -14.66 -9.20
N GLN A 63 4.44 -14.02 -10.15
CA GLN A 63 4.61 -14.27 -11.59
C GLN A 63 6.03 -13.99 -12.06
N LYS A 64 6.62 -12.87 -11.59
CA LYS A 64 7.98 -12.48 -11.96
C LYS A 64 9.01 -13.47 -11.44
N LEU A 65 8.88 -13.89 -10.18
CA LEU A 65 9.73 -14.91 -9.58
C LEU A 65 9.60 -16.25 -10.32
N ALA A 66 8.39 -16.68 -10.66
CA ALA A 66 8.17 -17.89 -11.45
C ALA A 66 8.84 -17.84 -12.83
N THR A 67 8.90 -16.66 -13.45
CA THR A 67 9.58 -16.46 -14.75
C THR A 67 11.10 -16.46 -14.63
N GLU A 68 11.64 -16.00 -13.49
CA GLU A 68 13.09 -15.92 -13.27
C GLU A 68 13.69 -17.21 -12.72
N MET A 69 12.88 -18.03 -12.02
CA MET A 69 13.32 -19.25 -11.35
C MET A 69 12.92 -20.55 -12.06
N GLY A 70 12.00 -20.50 -13.03
CA GLY A 70 11.58 -21.64 -13.85
C GLY A 70 12.22 -21.60 -15.24
#